data_AF-A0A8J3CAB8-F1
#
_entry.id   AF-A0A8J3CAB8-F1
#
_cell.length_a   1.000
_cell.length_b   1.000
_cell.length_c   1.000
_cell.angle_alpha   90.00
_cell.angle_beta   90.00
_cell.angle_gamma   90.00
#
_symmetry.space_group_name_H-M   'P 1'
#
loop_
_entity.id
_entity.type
_entity.pdbx_description
1 polymer ?
#
loop_
_entity_poly.entity_id
_entity_poly.type
_entity_poly.pdbx_seq_one_letter_code
_entity_poly.pdbx_strand_id
1 'polypeptide(L)'
;MADTTHDTTPPWYPLAADALLAARDERWHDARQHLQRIADTYGAEVIPDLLIAWIDTMLKHTPGPERAPALGRLGFMDAVSGRIVEAEHVDPAVCWAGRLVFARYLDDQEQFSALIESVDSDQQWSNNVAAILNVCGTMLRWATP
;
A
#
# COMPACT_ATOMS: atom_id res chain seq x y z
N MET A 1 22.52 -15.39 27.34
CA MET A 1 22.05 -14.00 27.32
C MET A 1 20.83 -13.96 26.44
N ALA A 2 19.65 -13.78 27.04
CA ALA A 2 18.41 -13.62 26.28
C ALA A 2 18.38 -12.18 25.76
N ASP A 3 18.45 -12.04 24.45
CA ASP A 3 18.25 -10.77 23.75
C ASP A 3 16.74 -10.50 23.75
N THR A 4 16.27 -9.71 24.71
CA THR A 4 14.90 -9.18 24.71
C THR A 4 14.82 -8.10 23.65
N THR A 5 14.58 -8.50 22.41
CA THR A 5 14.08 -7.58 21.39
C THR A 5 12.76 -7.00 21.88
N HIS A 6 12.79 -5.74 22.33
CA HIS A 6 11.58 -4.96 22.47
C HIS A 6 10.98 -4.82 21.06
N ASP A 7 9.97 -5.64 20.79
CA ASP A 7 9.06 -5.50 19.66
C ASP A 7 8.22 -4.24 19.91
N THR A 8 8.88 -3.08 19.82
CA THR A 8 8.24 -1.78 20.02
C THR A 8 7.60 -1.39 18.71
N THR A 9 6.37 -1.84 18.54
CA THR A 9 5.49 -1.36 17.47
C THR A 9 5.50 0.17 17.46
N PRO A 10 5.75 0.83 16.30
CA PRO A 10 5.77 2.28 16.22
C PRO A 10 4.45 2.90 16.68
N PRO A 11 4.46 4.10 17.29
CA PRO A 11 3.26 4.71 17.87
C PRO A 11 2.19 5.06 16.82
N TRP A 12 2.57 5.27 15.56
CA TRP A 12 1.65 5.53 14.44
C TRP A 12 0.97 4.26 13.90
N TYR A 13 1.49 3.07 14.24
CA TYR A 13 1.05 1.81 13.65
C TYR A 13 -0.43 1.47 13.92
N PRO A 14 -1.00 1.67 15.13
CA PRO A 14 -2.42 1.41 15.35
C PRO A 14 -3.33 2.27 14.45
N LEU A 15 -3.00 3.56 14.27
CA LEU A 15 -3.77 4.44 13.38
C LEU A 15 -3.63 4.03 11.91
N ALA A 16 -2.44 3.58 11.50
CA ALA A 16 -2.23 3.04 10.16
C ALA A 16 -3.06 1.77 9.95
N ALA A 17 -3.09 0.86 10.92
CA ALA A 17 -3.91 -0.35 10.87
C ALA A 17 -5.41 -0.02 10.78
N ASP A 18 -5.88 0.93 11.59
CA ASP A 18 -7.28 1.39 11.56
C ASP A 18 -7.66 2.01 10.20
N ALA A 19 -6.78 2.80 9.60
CA ALA A 19 -6.99 3.36 8.28
C ALA A 19 -7.13 2.26 7.21
N LEU A 20 -6.29 1.22 7.28
CA LEU A 20 -6.33 0.07 6.37
C LEU A 20 -7.60 -0.76 6.55
N LEU A 21 -8.03 -1.01 7.78
CA LEU A 21 -9.28 -1.70 8.07
C LEU A 21 -10.49 -0.89 7.59
N ALA A 22 -10.51 0.42 7.82
CA ALA A 22 -11.54 1.30 7.30
C ALA A 22 -11.58 1.29 5.75
N ALA A 23 -10.42 1.32 5.09
CA ALA A 23 -10.34 1.21 3.64
C ALA A 23 -10.84 -0.13 3.11
N ARG A 24 -10.46 -1.24 3.76
CA ARG A 24 -10.97 -2.58 3.45
C ARG A 24 -12.50 -2.63 3.51
N ASP A 25 -13.08 -2.03 4.54
CA ASP A 25 -14.53 -1.97 4.78
C ASP A 25 -15.23 -0.84 3.99
N GLU A 26 -14.55 -0.16 3.06
CA GLU A 26 -15.05 0.98 2.27
C GLU A 26 -15.52 2.20 3.08
N ARG A 27 -15.08 2.30 4.34
CA ARG A 27 -15.33 3.45 5.23
C ARG A 27 -14.32 4.57 4.95
N TRP A 28 -14.38 5.13 3.74
CA TRP A 28 -13.40 6.13 3.25
C TRP A 28 -13.32 7.40 4.10
N HIS A 29 -14.43 7.79 4.74
CA HIS A 29 -14.43 8.92 5.66
C HIS A 29 -13.55 8.63 6.89
N ASP A 30 -13.72 7.46 7.50
CA ASP A 30 -12.95 7.04 8.68
C ASP A 30 -11.46 6.87 8.32
N ALA A 31 -11.17 6.22 7.19
CA ALA A 31 -9.80 6.08 6.68
C ALA A 31 -9.09 7.44 6.53
N ARG A 32 -9.80 8.44 5.99
CA ARG A 32 -9.28 9.81 5.88
C ARG A 32 -9.03 10.45 7.26
N GLN A 33 -9.93 10.25 8.21
CA GLN A 33 -9.73 10.79 9.57
C GLN A 33 -8.50 10.20 10.24
N HIS A 34 -8.25 8.90 10.09
CA HIS A 34 -7.05 8.26 10.61
C HIS A 34 -5.78 8.80 9.92
N LEU A 35 -5.79 8.94 8.60
CA LEU A 35 -4.67 9.55 7.86
C LEU A 35 -4.38 11.00 8.30
N GLN A 36 -5.42 11.81 8.48
CA GLN A 36 -5.26 13.19 8.96
C GLN A 36 -4.62 13.20 10.36
N ARG A 37 -5.08 12.33 11.26
CA ARG A 37 -4.50 12.22 12.61
C ARG A 37 -3.03 11.81 12.57
N ILE A 38 -2.65 10.91 11.67
CA ILE A 38 -1.25 10.50 11.48
C ILE A 38 -0.41 11.71 11.04
N ALA A 39 -0.86 12.43 10.02
CA ALA A 39 -0.18 13.61 9.52
C ALA A 39 -0.05 14.71 10.59
N ASP A 40 -1.12 14.97 11.35
CA ASP A 40 -1.13 15.98 12.41
C ASP A 40 -0.22 15.62 13.60
N THR A 41 -0.05 14.33 13.90
CA THR A 41 0.65 13.86 15.12
C THR A 41 2.11 13.49 14.85
N TYR A 42 2.41 12.89 13.71
CA TYR A 42 3.71 12.30 13.40
C TYR A 42 4.36 12.85 12.14
N GLY A 43 3.71 13.80 11.45
CA GLY A 43 4.26 14.42 10.24
C GLY A 43 4.30 13.49 9.02
N ALA A 44 4.95 13.97 7.96
CA ALA A 44 5.06 13.27 6.68
C ALA A 44 6.19 12.23 6.66
N GLU A 45 7.12 12.31 7.61
CA GLU A 45 8.29 11.44 7.73
C GLU A 45 7.93 9.96 7.94
N VAL A 46 6.76 9.68 8.52
CA VAL A 46 6.30 8.30 8.76
C VAL A 46 5.59 7.67 7.56
N ILE A 47 5.33 8.44 6.49
CA ILE A 47 4.56 7.96 5.34
C ILE A 47 5.22 6.74 4.68
N PRO A 48 6.53 6.73 4.35
CA PRO A 48 7.16 5.57 3.71
C PRO A 48 7.02 4.28 4.54
N ASP A 49 7.24 4.35 5.85
CA ASP A 49 7.12 3.19 6.75
C ASP A 49 5.67 2.68 6.84
N LEU A 50 4.72 3.61 6.85
CA LEU A 50 3.29 3.29 6.84
C LEU A 50 2.87 2.60 5.53
N LEU A 51 3.40 3.03 4.38
CA LEU A 51 3.15 2.36 3.10
C LEU A 51 3.69 0.93 3.12
N ILE A 52 4.91 0.73 3.63
CA ILE A 52 5.50 -0.61 3.80
C ILE A 52 4.62 -1.49 4.69
N ALA A 53 4.20 -0.98 5.85
CA ALA A 53 3.36 -1.72 6.79
C ALA A 53 2.05 -2.20 6.15
N TRP A 54 1.40 -1.36 5.34
CA TRP A 54 0.17 -1.73 4.62
C TRP A 54 0.41 -2.77 3.54
N ILE A 55 1.46 -2.59 2.73
CA ILE A 55 1.80 -3.54 1.67
C ILE A 55 2.14 -4.90 2.26
N ASP A 56 2.99 -4.93 3.29
CA ASP A 56 3.39 -6.17 3.97
C ASP A 56 2.19 -6.88 4.60
N THR A 57 1.28 -6.11 5.22
CA THR A 57 0.02 -6.65 5.75
C THR A 57 -0.82 -7.26 4.62
N MET A 58 -1.00 -6.56 3.50
CA MET A 58 -1.74 -7.06 2.36
C MET A 58 -1.11 -8.34 1.78
N LEU A 59 0.21 -8.36 1.59
CA LEU A 59 0.94 -9.51 1.04
C LEU A 59 0.88 -10.73 1.96
N LYS A 60 0.88 -10.53 3.29
CA LYS A 60 0.74 -11.62 4.27
C LYS A 60 -0.63 -12.32 4.19
N HIS A 61 -1.67 -11.57 3.83
CA HIS A 61 -3.04 -12.06 3.80
C HIS A 61 -3.53 -12.45 2.41
N THR A 62 -2.90 -11.93 1.35
CA THR A 62 -3.20 -12.29 -0.02
C THR A 62 -2.42 -13.54 -0.39
N PRO A 63 -3.04 -14.60 -0.93
CA PRO A 63 -2.30 -15.80 -1.33
C PRO A 63 -1.21 -15.44 -2.34
N GLY A 64 0.05 -15.59 -1.93
CA GLY A 64 1.20 -15.43 -2.81
C GLY A 64 1.25 -16.53 -3.87
N PRO A 65 1.94 -16.31 -4.99
CA PRO A 65 2.09 -17.29 -6.04
C PRO A 65 3.14 -18.33 -5.65
N GLU A 66 2.89 -19.14 -4.63
CA GLU A 66 3.61 -20.41 -4.45
C GLU A 66 3.34 -21.41 -5.61
N ARG A 67 2.59 -20.99 -6.65
CA ARG A 67 2.17 -21.78 -7.82
C ARG A 67 2.36 -21.12 -9.20
N ALA A 68 2.99 -19.94 -9.33
CA ALA A 68 3.22 -19.33 -10.65
C ALA A 68 4.72 -19.33 -11.02
N PRO A 69 5.20 -20.29 -11.86
CA PRO A 69 6.62 -20.45 -12.18
C PRO A 69 7.20 -19.40 -13.15
N ALA A 70 6.61 -18.21 -13.25
CA ALA A 70 7.21 -17.09 -13.96
C ALA A 70 6.71 -15.79 -13.33
N LEU A 71 7.61 -15.00 -12.75
CA LEU A 71 7.32 -13.66 -12.27
C LEU A 71 6.86 -12.81 -13.46
N GLY A 72 5.53 -12.75 -13.63
CA GLY A 72 4.87 -12.04 -14.71
C GLY A 72 5.03 -10.54 -14.57
N ARG A 73 4.93 -9.84 -15.69
CA ARG A 73 4.83 -8.38 -15.74
C ARG A 73 3.64 -7.92 -14.89
N LEU A 74 3.78 -6.78 -14.21
CA LEU A 74 2.64 -6.09 -13.61
C LEU A 74 1.59 -5.82 -14.70
N GLY A 75 0.36 -6.30 -14.47
CA GLY A 75 -0.79 -6.01 -15.31
C GLY A 75 -1.88 -5.33 -14.47
N PHE A 76 -2.59 -4.39 -15.07
CA PHE A 76 -3.77 -3.76 -14.46
C PHE A 76 -5.01 -4.37 -15.07
N MET A 77 -6.01 -4.69 -14.26
CA MET A 77 -7.28 -5.25 -14.73
C MET A 77 -8.40 -4.28 -14.40
N ASP A 78 -9.21 -3.94 -15.40
CA ASP A 78 -10.43 -3.18 -15.18
C ASP A 78 -11.45 -4.04 -14.44
N ALA A 79 -11.93 -3.54 -13.29
CA ALA A 79 -12.80 -4.31 -12.41
C ALA A 79 -14.19 -4.61 -13.01
N VAL A 80 -14.66 -3.78 -13.96
CA VAL A 80 -15.99 -3.93 -14.58
C VAL A 80 -15.94 -4.92 -15.74
N SER A 81 -14.98 -4.76 -16.65
CA SER A 81 -14.86 -5.56 -17.87
C SER A 81 -13.99 -6.80 -17.71
N GLY A 82 -13.20 -6.89 -16.63
CA GLY A 82 -12.24 -7.97 -16.40
C GLY A 82 -11.07 -7.98 -17.40
N ARG A 83 -10.91 -6.92 -18.21
CA ARG A 83 -9.86 -6.84 -19.22
C ARG A 83 -8.57 -6.29 -18.63
N ILE A 84 -7.45 -6.84 -19.08
CA ILE A 84 -6.14 -6.23 -18.82
C ILE A 84 -6.08 -4.92 -19.60
N VAL A 85 -5.68 -3.85 -18.92
CA VAL A 85 -5.51 -2.51 -19.47
C VAL A 85 -4.05 -2.09 -19.41
N GLU A 86 -3.63 -1.33 -20.41
CA GLU A 86 -2.30 -0.75 -20.45
C GLU A 86 -2.14 0.34 -19.39
N ALA A 87 -0.94 0.46 -18.83
CA ALA A 87 -0.65 1.39 -17.75
C ALA A 87 -0.96 2.87 -18.08
N GLU A 88 -0.93 3.24 -19.36
CA GLU A 88 -1.27 4.60 -19.85
C GLU A 88 -2.76 4.96 -19.70
N HIS A 89 -3.63 3.95 -19.55
CA HIS A 89 -5.07 4.13 -19.35
C HIS A 89 -5.48 4.05 -17.87
N VAL A 90 -4.51 3.86 -16.98
CA VAL A 90 -4.72 3.75 -15.54
C VAL A 90 -4.44 5.10 -14.90
N ASP A 91 -5.22 5.47 -13.89
CA ASP A 91 -4.94 6.65 -13.07
C ASP A 91 -3.46 6.64 -12.60
N PRO A 92 -2.70 7.74 -12.76
CA PRO A 92 -1.28 7.75 -12.44
C PRO A 92 -0.95 7.32 -11.00
N ALA A 93 -1.80 7.67 -10.02
CA ALA A 93 -1.59 7.30 -8.63
C ALA A 93 -1.84 5.80 -8.40
N VAL A 94 -2.82 5.21 -9.09
CA VAL A 94 -3.06 3.76 -9.08
C VAL A 94 -1.91 3.00 -9.76
N CYS A 95 -1.39 3.53 -10.87
CA CYS A 95 -0.24 2.97 -11.57
C CYS A 95 1.01 2.99 -10.67
N TRP A 96 1.28 4.12 -10.03
CA TRP A 96 2.35 4.26 -9.04
C TRP A 96 2.17 3.27 -7.88
N ALA A 97 0.97 3.18 -7.32
CA ALA A 97 0.66 2.29 -6.21
C ALA A 97 0.91 0.81 -6.58
N GLY A 98 0.44 0.38 -7.76
CA GLY A 98 0.69 -0.98 -8.25
C GLY A 98 2.17 -1.28 -8.45
N ARG A 99 2.95 -0.32 -8.97
CA ARG A 99 4.41 -0.45 -9.12
C ARG A 99 5.12 -0.54 -7.78
N LEU A 100 4.71 0.24 -6.79
CA LEU A 100 5.31 0.22 -5.46
C LEU A 100 5.03 -1.11 -4.74
N VAL A 101 3.79 -1.61 -4.82
CA VAL A 101 3.41 -2.94 -4.31
C VAL A 101 4.24 -4.04 -4.99
N PHE A 102 4.39 -3.96 -6.32
CA PHE A 102 5.16 -4.95 -7.08
C PHE A 102 6.65 -4.93 -6.75
N ALA A 103 7.25 -3.74 -6.59
CA ALA A 103 8.62 -3.58 -6.14
C ALA A 103 8.82 -4.19 -4.75
N ARG A 104 7.91 -3.91 -3.80
CA ARG A 104 7.96 -4.50 -2.45
C ARG A 104 7.79 -6.02 -2.47
N TYR A 105 6.89 -6.53 -3.30
CA TYR A 105 6.66 -7.97 -3.47
C TYR A 105 7.90 -8.70 -4.02
N LEU A 106 8.65 -8.07 -4.93
CA LEU A 106 9.90 -8.59 -5.48
C LEU A 106 11.14 -8.35 -4.59
N ASP A 107 10.97 -7.67 -3.46
CA ASP A 107 12.06 -7.13 -2.64
C ASP A 107 13.03 -6.25 -3.44
N ASP A 108 12.51 -5.53 -4.45
CA ASP A 108 13.26 -4.59 -5.28
C ASP A 108 13.36 -3.23 -4.58
N GLN A 109 14.33 -3.12 -3.68
CA GLN A 109 14.58 -1.94 -2.85
C GLN A 109 14.96 -0.70 -3.69
N GLU A 110 15.66 -0.90 -4.81
CA GLU A 110 16.07 0.19 -5.70
C GLU A 110 14.85 0.81 -6.38
N GLN A 111 14.00 -0.02 -7.01
CA GLN A 111 12.77 0.43 -7.65
C GLN A 111 11.80 1.04 -6.63
N PHE A 112 11.71 0.47 -5.43
CA PHE A 112 10.89 1.03 -4.36
C PHE A 112 11.35 2.44 -3.99
N SER A 113 12.65 2.62 -3.74
CA SER A 113 13.22 3.92 -3.36
C SER A 113 13.06 4.95 -4.47
N ALA A 114 13.34 4.57 -5.72
CA ALA A 114 13.16 5.44 -6.88
C ALA A 114 11.70 5.91 -7.06
N LEU A 115 10.72 5.06 -6.77
CA LEU A 115 9.30 5.44 -6.83
C LEU A 115 8.93 6.46 -5.74
N ILE A 116 9.46 6.29 -4.53
CA ILE A 116 9.28 7.22 -3.40
C ILE A 116 9.92 8.58 -3.73
N GLU A 117 11.15 8.56 -4.27
CA GLU A 117 11.90 9.77 -4.62
C GLU A 117 11.31 10.51 -5.84
N SER A 118 10.55 9.82 -6.71
CA SER A 118 9.91 10.43 -7.88
C SER A 118 8.67 11.29 -7.59
N VAL A 119 8.29 11.45 -6.33
CA VAL A 119 7.09 12.21 -5.94
C VAL A 119 7.45 13.67 -5.67
N ASP A 120 7.03 14.55 -6.57
CA ASP A 120 7.53 15.94 -6.63
C ASP A 120 6.63 16.96 -5.91
N SER A 121 5.49 16.53 -5.34
CA SER A 121 4.57 17.45 -4.66
C SER A 121 3.72 16.78 -3.58
N ASP A 122 3.27 17.57 -2.59
CA ASP A 122 2.37 17.13 -1.53
C ASP A 122 1.04 16.59 -2.06
N GLN A 123 0.54 17.16 -3.17
CA GLN A 123 -0.69 16.71 -3.81
C GLN A 123 -0.50 15.32 -4.45
N GLN A 124 0.64 15.09 -5.09
CA GLN A 124 0.98 13.79 -5.67
C GLN A 124 1.17 12.75 -4.55
N TRP A 125 1.85 13.12 -3.45
CA TRP A 125 1.93 12.29 -2.24
C TRP A 125 0.56 11.90 -1.71
N SER A 126 -0.33 12.87 -1.55
CA SER A 126 -1.69 12.65 -1.04
C SER A 126 -2.48 11.67 -1.93
N ASN A 127 -2.40 11.82 -3.25
CA ASN A 127 -3.06 10.93 -4.21
C ASN A 127 -2.46 9.51 -4.16
N ASN A 128 -1.13 9.41 -4.11
CA ASN A 128 -0.39 8.15 -4.08
C ASN A 128 -0.66 7.35 -2.79
N VAL A 129 -0.68 8.01 -1.63
CA VAL A 129 -1.01 7.39 -0.34
C VAL A 129 -2.44 6.86 -0.35
N ALA A 130 -3.39 7.66 -0.84
CA ALA A 130 -4.78 7.23 -0.98
C ALA A 130 -4.93 6.03 -1.93
N ALA A 131 -4.18 6.03 -3.04
CA ALA A 131 -4.17 4.92 -4.00
C ALA A 131 -3.59 3.63 -3.39
N ILE A 132 -2.47 3.68 -2.67
CA ILE A 132 -1.92 2.52 -1.95
C ILE A 132 -2.93 1.99 -0.94
N LEU A 133 -3.53 2.87 -0.14
CA LEU A 133 -4.51 2.49 0.87
C LEU A 133 -5.71 1.79 0.23
N ASN A 134 -6.21 2.32 -0.88
CA ASN A 134 -7.31 1.73 -1.64
C ASN A 134 -6.93 0.35 -2.22
N VAL A 135 -5.75 0.23 -2.86
CA VAL A 135 -5.26 -1.04 -3.42
C VAL A 135 -5.12 -2.09 -2.32
N CYS A 136 -4.46 -1.75 -1.22
CA CYS A 136 -4.25 -2.69 -0.11
C CYS A 136 -5.57 -3.09 0.57
N GLY A 137 -6.46 -2.13 0.83
CA GLY A 137 -7.79 -2.38 1.41
C GLY A 137 -8.66 -3.26 0.51
N THR A 138 -8.68 -2.97 -0.80
CA THR A 138 -9.44 -3.76 -1.78
C THR A 138 -8.93 -5.20 -1.86
N MET A 139 -7.61 -5.39 -1.94
CA MET A 139 -7.00 -6.72 -2.01
C MET A 139 -7.25 -7.53 -0.73
N LEU A 140 -7.13 -6.89 0.45
CA LEU A 140 -7.46 -7.52 1.72
C LEU A 140 -8.92 -7.95 1.81
N ARG A 141 -9.84 -7.12 1.32
CA ARG A 141 -11.26 -7.46 1.29
C ARG A 141 -11.54 -8.69 0.42
N TRP A 142 -10.83 -8.85 -0.68
CA TRP A 142 -10.96 -10.05 -1.52
C TRP A 142 -10.29 -11.28 -0.90
N ALA A 143 -9.22 -11.09 -0.14
CA ALA A 143 -8.49 -12.17 0.52
C ALA A 143 -9.15 -12.68 1.81
N THR A 144 -10.00 -11.87 2.45
CA THR A 144 -10.66 -12.18 3.73
C THR A 144 -12.19 -12.19 3.56
N PRO A 145 -12.85 -13.37 3.60
CA PRO A 145 -14.30 -13.49 3.42
C PRO A 145 -15.12 -13.05 4.64
#